data_AF-A0A0F2L1H0-F1
#
_entry.id   AF-A0A0F2L1H0-F1
#
_cell.length_a   1.000
_cell.length_b   1.000
_cell.length_c   1.000
_cell.angle_alpha   90.00
_cell.angle_beta   90.00
_cell.angle_gamma   90.00
#
_symmetry.space_group_name_H-M   'P 1'
#
loop_
_entity.id
_entity.type
_entity.pdbx_description
1 polymer ?
#
loop_
_entity_poly.entity_id
_entity_poly.type
_entity_poly.pdbx_seq_one_letter_code
_entity_poly.pdbx_strand_id
1 'polypeptide(L)'
;MGISGFADLPLHTGHVPPWLYSRMVKLSGLIVELLINEHGIRETIRLFSNPIFFQAFNNIIGMDWDSSGSTTITTAALKESLAKEDVGIKVVGGKGVYALN
;
A
#
# COMPACT_ATOMS: atom_id res chain seq x y z
N MET A 1 -23.68 14.46 -33.61
CA MET A 1 -23.42 13.25 -32.80
C MET A 1 -22.68 13.73 -31.56
N GLY A 2 -23.40 13.92 -30.45
CA GLY A 2 -22.79 14.39 -29.20
C GLY A 2 -22.04 13.23 -28.55
N ILE A 3 -20.80 13.46 -28.15
CA ILE A 3 -20.05 12.49 -27.37
C ILE A 3 -20.78 12.35 -26.02
N SER A 4 -21.34 11.18 -25.72
CA SER A 4 -21.86 10.83 -24.40
C SER A 4 -20.94 9.78 -23.78
N GLY A 5 -20.67 9.90 -22.47
CA GLY A 5 -19.71 9.05 -21.75
C GLY A 5 -18.33 9.69 -21.57
N PHE A 6 -18.27 10.88 -20.97
CA PHE A 6 -17.03 11.46 -20.48
C PHE A 6 -16.81 11.05 -19.01
N ALA A 7 -15.67 10.43 -18.73
CA ALA A 7 -15.21 10.15 -17.37
C ALA A 7 -13.94 10.96 -17.13
N ASP A 8 -14.02 11.93 -16.22
CA ASP A 8 -12.85 12.62 -15.71
C ASP A 8 -12.21 11.77 -14.61
N LEU A 9 -10.93 11.46 -14.76
CA LEU A 9 -10.15 10.66 -13.82
C LEU A 9 -8.95 11.52 -13.37
N PRO A 10 -9.21 12.55 -12.54
CA PRO A 10 -8.18 13.49 -12.13
C PRO A 10 -7.11 12.80 -11.29
N LEU A 11 -5.85 13.16 -11.50
CA LEU A 11 -4.75 12.67 -10.67
C LEU A 11 -4.71 13.45 -9.36
N HIS A 12 -4.87 12.76 -8.23
CA HIS A 12 -4.71 13.36 -6.92
C HIS A 12 -3.22 13.55 -6.60
N THR A 13 -2.85 14.80 -6.30
CA THR A 13 -1.48 15.21 -5.92
C THR A 13 -1.45 15.72 -4.49
N GLY A 14 -0.27 15.75 -3.88
CA GLY A 14 -0.08 16.22 -2.51
C GLY A 14 0.63 15.19 -1.64
N HIS A 15 0.62 15.47 -0.33
CA HIS A 15 1.27 14.62 0.67
C HIS A 15 0.22 14.03 1.60
N VAL A 16 0.41 12.77 1.97
CA VAL A 16 -0.40 12.14 3.00
C VAL A 16 -0.15 12.84 4.33
N PRO A 17 -1.20 13.35 5.01
CA PRO A 17 -1.04 13.99 6.31
C PRO A 17 -0.41 13.04 7.34
N PRO A 18 0.46 13.51 8.24
CA PRO A 18 1.14 12.64 9.21
C PRO A 18 0.19 11.83 10.11
N TRP A 19 -0.97 12.40 10.46
CA TRP A 19 -1.98 11.71 11.27
C TRP A 19 -2.65 10.56 10.54
N LEU A 20 -2.77 10.65 9.21
CA LEU A 20 -3.33 9.59 8.38
C LEU A 20 -2.27 8.50 8.20
N TYR A 21 -1.04 8.91 7.86
CA TYR A 21 0.06 8.00 7.65
C TYR A 21 0.33 7.09 8.87
N SER A 22 0.27 7.64 10.10
CA SER A 22 0.42 6.82 11.31
C SER A 22 -0.67 5.75 11.46
N ARG A 23 -1.90 6.04 11.01
CA ARG A 23 -3.00 5.06 10.98
C ARG A 23 -2.81 4.04 9.87
N MET A 24 -2.34 4.47 8.70
CA MET A 24 -2.01 3.58 7.57
C MET A 24 -0.96 2.54 7.99
N VAL A 25 0.11 2.97 8.67
CA VAL A 25 1.17 2.08 9.18
C VAL A 25 0.56 1.04 10.13
N LYS A 26 -0.20 1.48 11.13
CA LYS A 26 -0.83 0.57 12.09
C LYS A 26 -1.76 -0.45 11.41
N LEU A 27 -2.63 0.02 10.51
CA LEU A 27 -3.57 -0.85 9.81
C LEU A 27 -2.86 -1.83 8.86
N SER A 28 -1.75 -1.39 8.22
CA SER A 28 -0.94 -2.25 7.35
C SER A 28 -0.42 -3.48 8.09
N GLY A 29 0.13 -3.29 9.31
CA GLY A 29 0.62 -4.40 10.13
C GLY A 29 -0.47 -5.38 10.51
N LEU A 30 -1.60 -4.87 11.01
CA LEU A 30 -2.74 -5.69 11.43
C LEU A 30 -3.28 -6.55 10.27
N ILE A 31 -3.39 -5.98 9.07
CA ILE A 31 -3.85 -6.74 7.89
C ILE A 31 -2.82 -7.80 7.50
N VAL A 32 -1.53 -7.48 7.50
CA VAL A 32 -0.49 -8.46 7.15
C VAL A 32 -0.43 -9.59 8.17
N GLU A 33 -0.54 -9.29 9.47
CA GLU A 33 -0.61 -10.29 10.53
C GLU A 33 -1.81 -11.22 10.33
N LEU A 34 -2.99 -10.67 10.03
CA LEU A 34 -4.18 -11.46 9.72
C LEU A 34 -3.97 -12.37 8.51
N LEU A 35 -3.42 -11.85 7.41
CA LEU A 35 -3.13 -12.63 6.20
C LEU A 35 -2.14 -13.77 6.48
N ILE A 36 -1.12 -13.52 7.29
CA ILE A 36 -0.14 -14.55 7.67
C ILE A 36 -0.82 -15.61 8.54
N ASN A 37 -1.66 -15.22 9.49
CA ASN A 37 -2.39 -16.16 10.35
C ASN A 37 -3.37 -17.04 9.57
N GLU A 38 -4.06 -16.49 8.57
CA GLU A 38 -5.07 -17.21 7.79
C GLU A 38 -4.49 -18.02 6.61
N HIS A 39 -3.43 -17.53 5.98
CA HIS A 39 -2.93 -18.06 4.71
C HIS A 39 -1.44 -18.43 4.73
N GLY A 40 -0.70 -17.99 5.74
CA GLY A 40 0.75 -18.17 5.85
C GLY A 40 1.57 -17.16 5.06
N ILE A 41 2.87 -17.12 5.35
CA ILE A 41 3.84 -16.15 4.80
C ILE A 41 3.89 -16.21 3.26
N ARG A 42 4.01 -17.41 2.69
CA ARG A 42 4.18 -17.59 1.24
C ARG A 42 2.98 -17.08 0.46
N GLU A 43 1.78 -17.36 0.95
CA GLU A 43 0.54 -16.94 0.30
C GLU A 43 0.32 -15.44 0.45
N THR A 44 0.65 -14.87 1.62
CA THR A 44 0.65 -13.42 1.83
C THR A 44 1.53 -12.69 0.80
N ILE A 45 2.76 -13.17 0.58
CA ILE A 45 3.66 -12.60 -0.44
C ILE A 45 3.06 -12.76 -1.85
N ARG A 46 2.41 -13.90 -2.14
CA ARG A 46 1.75 -14.14 -3.43
C ARG A 46 0.61 -13.15 -3.68
N LEU A 47 -0.18 -12.82 -2.65
CA LEU A 47 -1.24 -11.81 -2.74
C LEU A 47 -0.68 -10.44 -3.11
N PHE A 48 0.39 -9.99 -2.46
CA PHE A 48 1.02 -8.71 -2.79
C PHE A 48 1.66 -8.65 -4.18
N SER A 49 1.93 -9.81 -4.81
CA SER A 49 2.34 -9.87 -6.22
C SER A 49 1.19 -9.62 -7.20
N ASN A 50 -0.08 -9.68 -6.76
CA ASN A 50 -1.24 -9.36 -7.59
C ASN A 50 -1.50 -7.84 -7.56
N PRO A 51 -1.46 -7.16 -8.72
CA PRO A 51 -1.64 -5.70 -8.77
C PRO A 51 -3.03 -5.24 -8.29
N ILE A 52 -4.07 -6.04 -8.51
CA ILE A 52 -5.43 -5.72 -8.04
C ILE A 52 -5.48 -5.80 -6.52
N PHE A 53 -4.87 -6.82 -5.93
CA PHE A 53 -4.79 -6.94 -4.49
C PHE A 53 -3.95 -5.82 -3.88
N PHE A 54 -2.80 -5.49 -4.48
CA PHE A 54 -1.98 -4.37 -4.02
C PHE A 54 -2.76 -3.05 -4.03
N GLN A 55 -3.56 -2.80 -5.09
CA GLN A 55 -4.40 -1.61 -5.17
C GLN A 55 -5.54 -1.63 -4.14
N ALA A 56 -6.18 -2.78 -3.92
CA ALA A 56 -7.19 -2.93 -2.88
C ALA A 56 -6.60 -2.68 -1.48
N PHE A 57 -5.40 -3.20 -1.23
CA PHE A 57 -4.66 -2.94 0.00
C PHE A 57 -4.27 -1.47 0.14
N ASN A 58 -3.84 -0.81 -0.94
CA ASN A 58 -3.59 0.63 -0.97
C ASN A 58 -4.85 1.42 -0.53
N ASN A 59 -6.01 1.10 -1.12
CA ASN A 59 -7.26 1.78 -0.82
C ASN A 59 -7.72 1.55 0.63
N ILE A 60 -7.65 0.29 1.11
CA ILE A 60 -8.17 -0.05 2.45
C ILE A 60 -7.34 0.61 3.57
N ILE A 61 -6.05 0.85 3.35
CA ILE A 61 -5.23 1.56 4.35
C ILE A 61 -5.49 3.07 4.35
N GLY A 62 -6.22 3.61 3.37
CA GLY A 62 -6.67 5.00 3.33
C GLY A 62 -6.03 5.86 2.22
N MET A 63 -5.44 5.24 1.20
CA MET A 63 -5.04 5.96 -0.02
C MET A 63 -6.21 6.05 -1.00
N ASP A 64 -6.20 7.11 -1.82
CA ASP A 64 -7.06 7.20 -2.98
C ASP A 64 -6.42 6.48 -4.18
N TRP A 65 -7.28 5.83 -4.97
CA TRP A 65 -6.88 5.00 -6.11
C TRP A 65 -6.13 5.78 -7.20
N ASP A 66 -6.45 7.05 -7.35
CA ASP A 66 -5.90 8.00 -8.33
C ASP A 66 -4.76 8.85 -7.76
N SER A 67 -4.18 8.44 -6.63
CA SER A 67 -3.03 9.15 -6.07
C SER A 67 -1.73 8.78 -6.78
N SER A 68 -0.97 9.81 -7.19
CA SER A 68 0.39 9.64 -7.74
C SER A 68 1.37 8.97 -6.78
N GLY A 69 1.09 9.00 -5.48
CA GLY A 69 1.92 8.41 -4.43
C GLY A 69 1.59 6.95 -4.10
N SER A 70 0.59 6.33 -4.72
CA SER A 70 -0.01 5.06 -4.28
C SER A 70 1.00 3.95 -4.00
N THR A 71 1.86 3.61 -4.95
CA THR A 71 2.89 2.59 -4.73
C THR A 71 3.88 2.99 -3.65
N THR A 72 4.36 4.23 -3.69
CA THR A 72 5.42 4.70 -2.79
C THR A 72 4.95 4.72 -1.34
N ILE A 73 3.77 5.28 -1.07
CA ILE A 73 3.25 5.43 0.29
C ILE A 73 2.82 4.07 0.85
N THR A 74 2.16 3.24 0.05
CA THR A 74 1.76 1.88 0.48
C THR A 74 2.97 1.04 0.85
N THR A 75 4.01 1.03 0.01
CA THR A 75 5.25 0.30 0.33
C THR A 75 5.97 0.88 1.55
N ALA A 76 5.97 2.21 1.72
CA ALA A 76 6.56 2.83 2.90
C ALA A 76 5.80 2.46 4.18
N ALA A 77 4.47 2.49 4.17
CA ALA A 77 3.64 2.11 5.32
C ALA A 77 3.85 0.64 5.70
N LEU A 78 3.90 -0.26 4.71
CA LEU A 78 4.24 -1.67 4.92
C LEU A 78 5.65 -1.83 5.50
N LYS A 79 6.65 -1.14 4.94
CA LYS A 79 8.03 -1.20 5.43
C LYS A 79 8.15 -0.74 6.87
N GLU A 80 7.54 0.39 7.21
CA GLU A 80 7.59 0.90 8.58
C GLU A 80 6.85 -0.03 9.55
N SER A 81 5.69 -0.56 9.15
CA SER A 81 4.93 -1.45 10.00
C SER A 81 5.66 -2.77 10.28
N LEU A 82 6.18 -3.41 9.24
CA LEU A 82 6.84 -4.72 9.34
C LEU A 82 8.28 -4.63 9.85
N ALA A 83 8.85 -3.43 9.95
CA ALA A 83 10.12 -3.22 10.65
C ALA A 83 9.96 -3.26 12.18
N LYS A 84 8.75 -2.98 12.70
CA LYS A 84 8.45 -2.98 14.13
C LYS A 84 8.01 -4.36 14.65
N GLU A 85 7.58 -5.24 13.75
CA GLU A 85 6.99 -6.55 14.07
C GLU A 85 7.81 -7.68 13.44
N ASP A 86 8.14 -8.73 14.20
CA ASP A 86 8.86 -9.90 13.67
C ASP A 86 7.88 -10.95 13.12
N VAL A 87 7.25 -10.63 11.98
CA VAL A 87 6.25 -11.50 11.33
C VAL A 87 6.83 -12.38 10.22
N GLY A 88 8.16 -12.43 10.08
CA GLY A 88 8.83 -13.23 9.04
C GLY A 88 8.75 -12.67 7.60
N ILE A 89 8.24 -11.44 7.42
CA ILE A 89 8.24 -10.71 6.15
C ILE A 89 8.99 -9.39 6.33
N LYS A 90 9.87 -9.06 5.38
CA LYS A 90 10.52 -7.74 5.28
C LYS A 90 10.26 -7.09 3.94
N VAL A 91 10.12 -5.76 3.98
CA VAL A 91 9.89 -4.94 2.78
C VAL A 91 11.12 -4.10 2.50
N VAL A 92 11.69 -4.31 1.32
CA VAL A 92 12.94 -3.65 0.88
C VAL A 92 12.70 -2.51 -0.12
N GLY A 93 11.44 -2.29 -0.55
CA GLY A 93 11.05 -1.28 -1.54
C GLY A 93 10.75 0.11 -0.97
N GLY A 94 10.35 1.02 -1.86
CA GLY A 94 10.07 2.44 -1.60
C GLY A 94 10.41 3.27 -2.84
N LYS A 95 10.73 4.56 -2.69
CA LYS A 95 11.38 5.29 -3.79
C LYS A 95 12.75 4.67 -4.06
N GLY A 96 13.12 4.49 -5.33
CA GLY A 96 14.37 3.83 -5.73
C GLY A 96 15.66 4.45 -5.13
N VAL A 97 15.62 5.73 -4.76
CA VAL A 97 16.67 6.40 -3.98
C VAL A 97 16.98 5.71 -2.64
N TYR A 98 15.99 5.06 -2.02
CA TYR A 98 16.15 4.34 -0.75
C TYR A 98 16.52 2.87 -0.93
N ALA A 99 16.70 2.38 -2.16
CA ALA A 99 17.10 1.00 -2.44
C ALA A 99 18.64 0.79 -2.43
N LEU A 100 19.41 1.88 -2.44
CA LEU A 100 20.88 1.87 -2.55
C LEU A 100 21.59 2.10 -1.21
N ASN A 101 20.86 2.32 -0.12
CA ASN A 101 21.38 2.54 1.23
C ASN A 101 20.84 1.47 2.18
#